data_AF-A0A0B7FC05-F1
#
_entry.id   AF-A0A0B7FC05-F1
#
_cell.length_a   1.000
_cell.length_b   1.000
_cell.length_c   1.000
_cell.angle_alpha   90.00
_cell.angle_beta   90.00
_cell.angle_gamma   90.00
#
_symmetry.space_group_name_H-M   'P 1'
#
loop_
_entity.id
_entity.type
_entity.pdbx_description
1 polymer ?
#
loop_
_entity_poly.entity_id
_entity_poly.type
_entity_poly.pdbx_seq_one_letter_code
_entity_poly.pdbx_strand_id
1 'polypeptide(L)'
;MGNEHESDEMRHSALQLTLALACGFGQLSPGAYLLAQDMFPAIVSLIRSPTTTRYSFEAFLLLAVLANYHRADAASLNPYLKHIQETEDTVLIHGLLWVTRYACARSVKAYRDIHDDTPPSFTSTMSSIFSAFRPATAPPPMKELFSGQPIEASVVLFPFFEHLSQNRAFRAMLAETIHPDPIKSQSRPTSPRLQTTRPPLGSPKNTGTPLGSPRLRPSSLIMAGRTASMASVVQKAHANAQLHQNVQCVPELISLASYVLAHAGSTSAGAGREEAYAGLVLDILDQCVADEGIIRAMCSPPADGDTAVWLCRQRLPLLPLRTGPTPLICSIMDVCILYLRHNLSKKLDSSTYVTCLNVIRRTVFFLQVERVRIDYHWNELWRAIIATLVFVLAKQDVVASGTVSIERMIAEIVQALDLAVACADGFLPSPEAVHQLVYEMVRASPTLQQLKEREESGKYKQGLYDLLMTIEFYEGQLEGASSADNVMRVLAREIERDGIHGVSAREREEPGGINNNGDVAFTRWACMDGLALVS
;
A
#
# COMPACT_ATOMS: atom_id res chain seq x y z
N MET A 1 -23.23 -32.20 -34.71
CA MET A 1 -23.21 -32.87 -33.39
C MET A 1 -21.74 -33.09 -33.05
N GLY A 2 -20.96 -32.14 -32.54
CA GLY A 2 -21.25 -31.15 -31.51
C GLY A 2 -20.76 -31.64 -30.14
N ASN A 3 -19.49 -32.04 -30.03
CA ASN A 3 -18.84 -32.32 -28.74
C ASN A 3 -18.58 -31.00 -27.99
N GLU A 4 -19.64 -30.29 -27.60
CA GLU A 4 -19.55 -29.04 -26.80
C GLU A 4 -19.39 -29.34 -25.29
N HIS A 5 -19.11 -30.59 -24.95
CA HIS A 5 -18.72 -31.06 -23.62
C HIS A 5 -17.32 -31.68 -23.66
N GLU A 6 -16.31 -30.96 -24.14
CA GLU A 6 -15.03 -31.10 -23.42
C GLU A 6 -15.34 -30.70 -21.98
N SER A 7 -15.35 -31.66 -21.05
CA SER A 7 -15.77 -31.42 -19.67
C SER A 7 -15.02 -30.21 -19.14
N ASP A 8 -15.72 -29.23 -18.57
CA ASP A 8 -15.08 -28.05 -17.95
C ASP A 8 -13.98 -28.48 -16.96
N GLU A 9 -14.10 -29.69 -16.41
CA GLU A 9 -13.08 -30.35 -15.59
C GLU A 9 -11.81 -30.71 -16.37
N MET A 10 -11.92 -31.21 -17.60
CA MET A 10 -10.75 -31.46 -18.47
C MET A 10 -10.03 -30.17 -18.81
N ARG A 11 -10.78 -29.10 -19.10
CA ARG A 11 -10.21 -27.77 -19.36
C ARG A 11 -9.50 -27.22 -18.13
N HIS A 12 -10.08 -27.40 -16.95
CA HIS A 12 -9.46 -27.06 -15.67
C HIS A 12 -8.22 -27.89 -15.37
N SER A 13 -8.26 -29.22 -15.55
CA SER A 13 -7.08 -30.08 -15.36
C SER A 13 -5.96 -29.73 -16.33
N ALA A 14 -6.28 -29.35 -17.57
CA ALA A 14 -5.30 -28.86 -18.53
C ALA A 14 -4.67 -27.52 -18.08
N LEU A 15 -5.47 -26.61 -17.53
CA LEU A 15 -4.98 -25.36 -16.93
C LEU A 15 -4.03 -25.63 -15.76
N GLN A 16 -4.44 -26.48 -14.81
CA GLN A 16 -3.63 -26.84 -13.64
C GLN A 16 -2.34 -27.55 -14.02
N LEU A 17 -2.39 -28.48 -14.98
CA LEU A 17 -1.20 -29.14 -15.50
C LEU A 17 -0.25 -28.13 -16.16
N THR A 18 -0.77 -27.22 -16.97
CA THR A 18 0.05 -26.19 -17.63
C THR A 18 0.71 -25.27 -16.60
N LEU A 19 -0.04 -24.85 -15.57
CA LEU A 19 0.49 -24.06 -14.48
C LEU A 19 1.56 -24.81 -13.69
N ALA A 20 1.32 -26.08 -13.35
CA ALA A 20 2.31 -26.92 -12.68
C ALA A 20 3.60 -27.07 -13.50
N LEU A 21 3.49 -27.28 -14.83
CA LEU A 21 4.63 -27.36 -15.73
C LEU A 21 5.37 -26.03 -15.83
N ALA A 22 4.66 -24.91 -16.01
CA ALA A 22 5.26 -23.58 -16.09
C ALA A 22 6.02 -23.23 -14.81
N CYS A 23 5.41 -23.49 -13.64
CA CYS A 23 6.04 -23.24 -12.35
C CYS A 23 7.19 -24.20 -12.06
N GLY A 24 7.05 -25.49 -12.43
CA GLY A 24 8.05 -26.53 -12.16
C GLY A 24 9.28 -26.46 -13.06
N PHE A 25 9.13 -26.08 -14.33
CA PHE A 25 10.25 -25.89 -15.25
C PHE A 25 11.02 -24.60 -14.98
N GLY A 26 10.40 -23.61 -14.34
CA GLY A 26 11.04 -22.32 -14.08
C GLY A 26 11.47 -21.66 -15.39
N GLN A 27 12.78 -21.49 -15.59
CA GLN A 27 13.37 -20.85 -16.78
C GLN A 27 14.03 -21.86 -17.76
N LEU A 28 13.80 -23.17 -17.56
CA LEU A 28 14.42 -24.25 -18.34
C LEU A 28 13.77 -24.44 -19.72
N SER A 29 14.54 -24.93 -20.70
CA SER A 29 14.14 -25.05 -22.11
C SER A 29 12.73 -25.64 -22.41
N PRO A 30 12.15 -26.58 -21.65
CA PRO A 30 10.79 -27.04 -21.90
C PRO A 30 9.72 -25.93 -21.76
N GLY A 31 9.95 -24.90 -20.95
CA GLY A 31 9.04 -23.76 -20.81
C GLY A 31 8.98 -22.89 -22.08
N ALA A 32 10.02 -22.90 -22.91
CA ALA A 32 10.02 -22.20 -24.20
C ALA A 32 8.97 -22.77 -25.17
N TYR A 33 8.56 -24.04 -25.00
CA TYR A 33 7.47 -24.62 -25.77
C TYR A 33 6.13 -23.92 -25.48
N LEU A 34 5.89 -23.56 -24.21
CA LEU A 34 4.68 -22.83 -23.79
C LEU A 34 4.67 -21.38 -24.31
N LEU A 35 5.85 -20.81 -24.59
CA LEU A 35 5.96 -19.52 -25.28
C LEU A 35 5.74 -19.62 -26.79
N ALA A 36 6.15 -20.73 -27.40
CA ALA A 36 5.98 -20.94 -28.84
C ALA A 36 4.52 -21.22 -29.24
N GLN A 37 3.72 -21.75 -28.32
CA GLN A 37 2.28 -21.93 -28.51
C GLN A 37 1.54 -20.73 -27.93
N ASP A 38 0.78 -20.01 -28.75
CA ASP A 38 -0.07 -18.93 -28.26
C ASP A 38 -1.31 -19.51 -27.57
N MET A 39 -1.21 -19.70 -26.24
CA MET A 39 -2.32 -20.17 -25.41
C MET A 39 -3.20 -19.03 -24.90
N PHE A 40 -2.85 -17.76 -25.20
CA PHE A 40 -3.55 -16.60 -24.66
C PHE A 40 -5.06 -16.61 -24.99
N PRO A 41 -5.51 -16.87 -26.25
CA PRO A 41 -6.93 -16.93 -26.57
C PRO A 41 -7.69 -18.02 -25.80
N ALA A 42 -7.05 -19.16 -25.58
CA ALA A 42 -7.64 -20.28 -24.84
C ALA A 42 -7.79 -19.94 -23.34
N ILE A 43 -6.79 -19.30 -22.75
CA ILE A 43 -6.83 -18.85 -21.35
C ILE A 43 -7.89 -17.76 -21.16
N VAL A 44 -7.97 -16.77 -22.06
CA VAL A 44 -9.00 -15.72 -22.03
C VAL A 44 -10.40 -16.30 -22.20
N SER A 45 -10.57 -17.34 -23.05
CA SER A 45 -11.84 -18.07 -23.18
C SER A 45 -12.28 -18.71 -21.85
N LEU A 46 -11.34 -19.23 -21.04
CA LEU A 46 -11.65 -19.78 -19.72
C LEU A 46 -12.16 -18.70 -18.75
N ILE A 47 -11.55 -17.52 -18.77
CA ILE A 47 -11.93 -16.41 -17.89
C ILE A 47 -13.32 -15.88 -18.24
N ARG A 48 -13.61 -15.73 -19.54
CA ARG A 48 -14.86 -15.15 -20.04
C ARG A 48 -16.05 -16.11 -20.01
N SER A 49 -15.84 -17.42 -20.07
CA SER A 49 -16.95 -18.37 -20.09
C SER A 49 -17.61 -18.48 -18.71
N PRO A 50 -18.95 -18.34 -18.60
CA PRO A 50 -19.66 -18.43 -17.33
C PRO A 50 -19.46 -19.75 -16.58
N THR A 51 -19.16 -20.84 -17.28
CA THR A 51 -18.96 -22.16 -16.68
C THR A 51 -17.55 -22.35 -16.09
N THR A 52 -16.56 -21.70 -16.68
CA THR A 52 -15.14 -21.83 -16.29
C THR A 52 -14.59 -20.61 -15.55
N THR A 53 -15.37 -19.53 -15.41
CA THR A 53 -14.93 -18.29 -14.74
C THR A 53 -14.46 -18.51 -13.28
N ARG A 54 -14.92 -19.59 -12.63
CA ARG A 54 -14.42 -20.02 -11.31
C ARG A 54 -12.93 -20.36 -11.27
N TYR A 55 -12.33 -20.63 -12.43
CA TYR A 55 -10.91 -20.94 -12.59
C TYR A 55 -10.06 -19.72 -12.98
N SER A 56 -10.66 -18.52 -12.99
CA SER A 56 -9.98 -17.29 -13.42
C SER A 56 -8.73 -16.99 -12.59
N PHE A 57 -8.70 -17.37 -11.31
CA PHE A 57 -7.52 -17.22 -10.46
C PHE A 57 -6.28 -17.90 -11.05
N GLU A 58 -6.40 -19.19 -11.36
CA GLU A 58 -5.29 -19.98 -11.90
C GLU A 58 -4.93 -19.52 -13.32
N ALA A 59 -5.93 -19.10 -14.10
CA ALA A 59 -5.74 -18.54 -15.43
C ALA A 59 -4.89 -17.25 -15.40
N PHE A 60 -5.21 -16.29 -14.52
CA PHE A 60 -4.42 -15.07 -14.36
C PHE A 60 -3.02 -15.35 -13.81
N LEU A 61 -2.88 -16.30 -12.87
CA LEU A 61 -1.58 -16.70 -12.35
C LEU A 61 -0.69 -17.31 -13.46
N LEU A 62 -1.26 -18.19 -14.29
CA LEU A 62 -0.54 -18.75 -15.44
C LEU A 62 -0.08 -17.65 -16.41
N LEU A 63 -0.94 -16.69 -16.74
CA LEU A 63 -0.56 -15.56 -17.60
C LEU A 63 0.62 -14.76 -17.03
N ALA A 64 0.61 -14.48 -15.73
CA ALA A 64 1.70 -13.75 -15.07
C ALA A 64 3.01 -14.56 -15.02
N VAL A 65 2.94 -15.87 -14.78
CA VAL A 65 4.12 -16.76 -14.83
C VAL A 65 4.71 -16.82 -16.24
N LEU A 66 3.86 -16.99 -17.26
CA LEU A 66 4.30 -17.01 -18.67
C LEU A 66 4.87 -15.66 -19.11
N ALA A 67 4.30 -14.53 -18.69
CA ALA A 67 4.81 -13.19 -18.99
C ALA A 67 6.18 -12.92 -18.35
N ASN A 68 6.53 -13.61 -17.25
CA ASN A 68 7.82 -13.49 -16.58
C ASN A 68 8.88 -14.50 -17.07
N TYR A 69 8.52 -15.36 -18.01
CA TYR A 69 9.47 -16.29 -18.60
C TYR A 69 10.54 -15.54 -19.42
N HIS A 70 11.83 -15.81 -19.14
CA HIS A 70 13.03 -15.15 -19.68
C HIS A 70 12.99 -13.62 -19.66
N ARG A 71 12.27 -13.01 -18.70
CA ARG A 71 12.09 -11.56 -18.66
C ARG A 71 13.40 -10.77 -18.54
N ALA A 72 14.37 -11.26 -17.78
CA ALA A 72 15.66 -10.59 -17.62
C ALA A 72 16.47 -10.53 -18.93
N ASP A 73 16.36 -11.56 -19.78
CA ASP A 73 17.22 -11.74 -20.95
C ASP A 73 16.52 -11.45 -22.28
N ALA A 74 15.19 -11.61 -22.34
CA ALA A 74 14.43 -11.64 -23.59
C ALA A 74 12.99 -11.10 -23.45
N ALA A 75 12.74 -10.12 -22.56
CA ALA A 75 11.40 -9.56 -22.33
C ALA A 75 10.65 -9.14 -23.61
N SER A 76 11.34 -8.50 -24.56
CA SER A 76 10.72 -8.03 -25.82
C SER A 76 10.23 -9.15 -26.74
N LEU A 77 10.71 -10.38 -26.53
CA LEU A 77 10.31 -11.56 -27.30
C LEU A 77 9.16 -12.32 -26.66
N ASN A 78 8.75 -11.96 -25.43
CA ASN A 78 7.70 -12.68 -24.72
C ASN A 78 6.29 -12.23 -25.19
N PRO A 79 5.52 -13.11 -25.87
CA PRO A 79 4.21 -12.75 -26.40
C PRO A 79 3.19 -12.47 -25.30
N TYR A 80 3.26 -13.17 -24.15
CA TYR A 80 2.33 -12.97 -23.04
C TYR A 80 2.54 -11.63 -22.35
N LEU A 81 3.78 -11.20 -22.20
CA LEU A 81 4.09 -9.86 -21.69
C LEU A 81 3.52 -8.77 -22.61
N LYS A 82 3.69 -8.94 -23.93
CA LYS A 82 3.11 -8.04 -24.92
C LYS A 82 1.58 -8.01 -24.84
N HIS A 83 0.93 -9.17 -24.73
CA HIS A 83 -0.52 -9.22 -24.54
C HIS A 83 -0.97 -8.49 -23.28
N ILE A 84 -0.29 -8.67 -22.14
CA ILE A 84 -0.61 -7.94 -20.91
C ILE A 84 -0.45 -6.43 -21.11
N GLN A 85 0.59 -5.97 -21.80
CA GLN A 85 0.83 -4.55 -22.08
C GLN A 85 -0.24 -3.91 -22.98
N GLU A 86 -0.70 -4.65 -24.00
CA GLU A 86 -1.59 -4.14 -25.07
C GLU A 86 -3.08 -4.37 -24.80
N THR A 87 -3.44 -5.16 -23.78
CA THR A 87 -4.85 -5.51 -23.54
C THR A 87 -5.67 -4.30 -23.06
N GLU A 88 -6.69 -3.92 -23.84
CA GLU A 88 -7.73 -2.95 -23.46
C GLU A 88 -9.07 -3.63 -23.12
N ASP A 89 -9.06 -4.96 -22.96
CA ASP A 89 -10.26 -5.75 -22.64
C ASP A 89 -10.74 -5.47 -21.21
N THR A 90 -11.80 -4.68 -21.11
CA THR A 90 -12.43 -4.28 -19.85
C THR A 90 -12.96 -5.48 -19.07
N VAL A 91 -13.40 -6.55 -19.74
CA VAL A 91 -13.90 -7.76 -19.08
C VAL A 91 -12.76 -8.50 -18.39
N LEU A 92 -11.61 -8.61 -19.06
CA LEU A 92 -10.42 -9.24 -18.49
C LEU A 92 -9.89 -8.42 -17.30
N ILE A 93 -9.80 -7.10 -17.44
CA ILE A 93 -9.33 -6.22 -16.36
C ILE A 93 -10.26 -6.33 -15.14
N HIS A 94 -11.58 -6.21 -15.31
CA HIS A 94 -12.52 -6.39 -14.21
C HIS A 94 -12.48 -7.80 -13.61
N GLY A 95 -12.25 -8.82 -14.44
CA GLY A 95 -12.04 -10.19 -13.98
C GLY A 95 -10.84 -10.30 -13.01
N LEU A 96 -9.72 -9.66 -13.34
CA LEU A 96 -8.55 -9.63 -12.46
C LEU A 96 -8.85 -8.88 -11.15
N LEU A 97 -9.46 -7.69 -11.22
CA LEU A 97 -9.86 -6.93 -10.02
C LEU A 97 -10.77 -7.75 -9.10
N TRP A 98 -11.71 -8.51 -9.68
CA TRP A 98 -12.60 -9.40 -8.94
C TRP A 98 -11.87 -10.54 -8.25
N VAL A 99 -10.99 -11.24 -8.96
CA VAL A 99 -10.17 -12.32 -8.38
C VAL A 99 -9.27 -11.76 -7.26
N THR A 100 -8.63 -10.60 -7.48
CA THR A 100 -7.76 -9.94 -6.49
C THR A 100 -8.55 -9.60 -5.22
N ARG A 101 -9.73 -8.98 -5.33
CA ARG A 101 -10.57 -8.66 -4.17
C ARG A 101 -10.85 -9.90 -3.32
N TYR A 102 -11.32 -10.97 -3.96
CA TYR A 102 -11.71 -12.20 -3.26
C TYR A 102 -10.53 -12.90 -2.58
N ALA A 103 -9.40 -13.02 -3.29
CA ALA A 103 -8.19 -13.62 -2.76
C ALA A 103 -7.60 -12.80 -1.60
N CYS A 104 -7.57 -11.47 -1.71
CA CYS A 104 -7.14 -10.59 -0.62
C CYS A 104 -8.03 -10.72 0.61
N ALA A 105 -9.36 -10.72 0.44
CA ALA A 105 -10.30 -10.92 1.54
C ALA A 105 -10.11 -12.28 2.24
N ARG A 106 -9.85 -13.35 1.47
CA ARG A 106 -9.55 -14.67 2.01
C ARG A 106 -8.26 -14.69 2.81
N SER A 107 -7.20 -14.06 2.32
CA SER A 107 -5.92 -13.98 3.02
C SER A 107 -6.03 -13.16 4.30
N VAL A 108 -6.72 -12.02 4.29
CA VAL A 108 -7.02 -11.22 5.51
C VAL A 108 -7.77 -12.08 6.53
N LYS A 109 -8.80 -12.81 6.08
CA LYS A 109 -9.55 -13.71 6.96
C LYS A 109 -8.63 -14.77 7.59
N ALA A 110 -7.68 -15.34 6.83
CA ALA A 110 -6.75 -16.34 7.37
C ALA A 110 -5.87 -15.78 8.49
N TYR A 111 -5.40 -14.54 8.39
CA TYR A 111 -4.70 -13.86 9.48
C TYR A 111 -5.61 -13.65 10.71
N ARG A 112 -6.87 -13.27 10.49
CA ARG A 112 -7.84 -12.99 11.57
C ARG A 112 -8.34 -14.25 12.27
N ASP A 113 -8.50 -15.34 11.54
CA ASP A 113 -8.85 -16.65 12.10
C ASP A 113 -7.75 -17.17 13.04
N ILE A 114 -6.49 -16.75 12.83
CA ILE A 114 -5.36 -17.02 13.73
C ILE A 114 -5.43 -16.15 14.99
N HIS A 115 -5.63 -14.84 14.83
CA HIS A 115 -5.72 -13.90 15.95
C HIS A 115 -6.74 -12.78 15.64
N ASP A 116 -7.85 -12.76 16.38
CA ASP A 116 -8.86 -11.73 16.23
C ASP A 116 -8.34 -10.38 16.71
N ASP A 117 -8.38 -9.40 15.82
CA ASP A 117 -7.87 -8.05 16.03
C ASP A 117 -8.96 -6.98 15.92
N THR A 118 -10.21 -7.41 16.10
CA THR A 118 -11.38 -6.53 16.18
C THR A 118 -11.21 -5.52 17.32
N PRO A 119 -11.28 -4.20 17.03
CA PRO A 119 -11.20 -3.18 18.07
C PRO A 119 -12.22 -3.44 19.18
N PRO A 120 -11.84 -3.26 20.46
CA PRO A 120 -12.77 -3.45 21.56
C PRO A 120 -13.95 -2.47 21.41
N SER A 121 -15.15 -3.01 21.23
CA SER A 121 -16.38 -2.24 21.33
C SER A 121 -16.77 -2.11 22.81
N PHE A 122 -17.49 -1.04 23.17
CA PHE A 122 -17.91 -0.81 24.56
C PHE A 122 -18.66 -1.99 25.20
N THR A 123 -19.24 -2.89 24.39
CA THR A 123 -19.92 -4.12 24.83
C THR A 123 -19.02 -5.35 24.97
N SER A 124 -17.84 -5.40 24.34
CA SER A 124 -16.94 -6.57 24.40
C SER A 124 -16.06 -6.60 25.65
N THR A 125 -15.87 -5.46 26.32
CA THR A 125 -15.10 -5.34 27.56
C THR A 125 -15.66 -6.19 28.71
N MET A 126 -16.95 -6.54 28.70
CA MET A 126 -17.54 -7.40 29.73
C MET A 126 -17.18 -8.90 29.55
N SER A 127 -16.87 -9.36 28.34
CA SER A 127 -16.52 -10.76 28.08
C SER A 127 -15.06 -11.08 28.41
N SER A 128 -14.15 -10.12 28.25
CA SER A 128 -12.70 -10.30 28.46
C SER A 128 -12.32 -10.36 29.95
N ILE A 129 -13.15 -9.81 30.85
CA ILE A 129 -12.97 -9.94 32.31
C ILE A 129 -13.18 -11.39 32.76
N PHE A 130 -14.08 -12.15 32.12
CA PHE A 130 -14.32 -13.55 32.48
C PHE A 130 -13.24 -14.51 31.96
N SER A 131 -12.53 -14.19 30.87
CA SER A 131 -11.40 -15.00 30.37
C SER A 131 -10.12 -14.82 31.17
N ALA A 132 -9.96 -13.70 31.88
CA ALA A 132 -8.78 -13.40 32.70
C ALA A 132 -8.64 -14.30 33.95
N PHE A 133 -9.68 -15.05 34.31
CA PHE A 133 -9.69 -15.98 35.43
C PHE A 133 -9.31 -17.42 35.06
N ARG A 134 -8.88 -17.68 33.81
CA ARG A 134 -8.42 -19.01 33.39
C ARG A 134 -6.90 -19.10 33.49
N PRO A 135 -6.33 -20.07 34.24
CA PRO A 135 -4.89 -20.31 34.21
C PRO A 135 -4.53 -20.85 32.83
N ALA A 136 -3.82 -20.04 32.03
CA ALA A 136 -3.37 -20.41 30.70
C ALA A 136 -1.86 -20.68 30.73
N THR A 137 -1.46 -21.78 30.11
CA THR A 137 -0.09 -22.01 29.66
C THR A 137 0.40 -20.82 28.85
N ALA A 138 1.67 -20.44 29.00
CA ALA A 138 2.26 -19.32 28.26
C ALA A 138 1.91 -19.43 26.76
N PRO A 139 1.32 -18.39 26.15
CA PRO A 139 0.97 -18.43 24.73
C PRO A 139 2.24 -18.65 23.91
N PRO A 140 2.17 -19.42 22.80
CA PRO A 140 3.31 -19.56 21.90
C PRO A 140 3.78 -18.17 21.43
N PRO A 141 5.08 -17.97 21.18
CA PRO A 141 5.57 -16.72 20.65
C PRO A 141 4.80 -16.38 19.37
N MET A 142 4.27 -15.15 19.25
CA MET A 142 3.43 -14.71 18.11
C MET A 142 4.04 -15.10 16.75
N LYS A 143 5.37 -15.13 16.67
CA LYS A 143 6.17 -15.55 15.51
C LYS A 143 5.83 -16.94 14.96
N GLU A 144 5.62 -17.94 15.82
CA GLU A 144 5.32 -19.31 15.39
C GLU A 144 3.88 -19.45 14.88
N LEU A 145 2.98 -18.63 15.42
CA LEU A 145 1.55 -18.65 15.12
C LEU A 145 1.25 -18.26 13.66
N PHE A 146 2.10 -17.42 13.04
CA PHE A 146 1.93 -16.92 11.67
C PHE A 146 2.86 -17.58 10.64
N SER A 147 3.51 -18.69 10.99
CA SER A 147 4.51 -19.38 10.13
C SER A 147 3.99 -19.88 8.77
N GLY A 148 2.67 -20.06 8.62
CA GLY A 148 2.02 -20.43 7.34
C GLY A 148 1.39 -19.25 6.59
N GLN A 149 1.63 -18.02 7.04
CA GLN A 149 1.09 -16.82 6.39
C GLN A 149 2.17 -16.09 5.57
N PRO A 150 1.81 -15.37 4.50
CA PRO A 150 0.47 -15.32 3.90
C PRO A 150 0.07 -16.67 3.29
N ILE A 151 -1.22 -16.99 3.23
CA ILE A 151 -1.69 -18.19 2.50
C ILE A 151 -1.38 -18.07 0.99
N GLU A 152 -1.36 -19.21 0.28
CA GLU A 152 -1.03 -19.31 -1.15
C GLU A 152 -1.96 -18.47 -2.03
N ALA A 153 -3.21 -18.24 -1.62
CA ALA A 153 -4.13 -17.33 -2.32
C ALA A 153 -3.58 -15.89 -2.47
N SER A 154 -2.63 -15.48 -1.62
CA SER A 154 -1.97 -14.18 -1.69
C SER A 154 -1.10 -14.02 -2.93
N VAL A 155 -0.76 -15.11 -3.64
CA VAL A 155 0.00 -15.06 -4.89
C VAL A 155 -0.73 -14.26 -5.99
N VAL A 156 -2.03 -14.00 -5.84
CA VAL A 156 -2.80 -13.07 -6.69
C VAL A 156 -2.18 -11.68 -6.80
N LEU A 157 -1.38 -11.27 -5.81
CA LEU A 157 -0.66 -10.00 -5.83
C LEU A 157 0.32 -9.94 -7.00
N PHE A 158 0.83 -11.07 -7.48
CA PHE A 158 1.74 -11.15 -8.61
C PHE A 158 1.07 -10.77 -9.95
N PRO A 159 -0.01 -11.43 -10.43
CA PRO A 159 -0.71 -10.97 -11.62
C PRO A 159 -1.27 -9.55 -11.49
N PHE A 160 -1.69 -9.13 -10.30
CA PHE A 160 -2.11 -7.74 -10.05
C PHE A 160 -0.95 -6.76 -10.29
N PHE A 161 0.22 -7.03 -9.70
CA PHE A 161 1.41 -6.23 -9.87
C PHE A 161 1.85 -6.15 -11.35
N GLU A 162 1.82 -7.27 -12.07
CA GLU A 162 2.17 -7.31 -13.50
C GLU A 162 1.29 -6.38 -14.32
N HIS A 163 -0.03 -6.46 -14.15
CA HIS A 163 -0.94 -5.58 -14.89
C HIS A 163 -0.82 -4.12 -14.45
N LEU A 164 -0.63 -3.87 -13.16
CA LEU A 164 -0.43 -2.52 -12.62
C LEU A 164 0.83 -1.86 -13.20
N SER A 165 1.94 -2.58 -13.30
CA SER A 165 3.20 -2.04 -13.80
C SER A 165 3.20 -1.91 -15.34
N GLN A 166 2.62 -2.87 -16.06
CA GLN A 166 2.75 -2.98 -17.51
C GLN A 166 1.60 -2.35 -18.32
N ASN A 167 0.40 -2.22 -17.77
CA ASN A 167 -0.80 -1.86 -18.54
C ASN A 167 -1.41 -0.52 -18.11
N ARG A 168 -1.47 0.44 -19.04
CA ARG A 168 -2.06 1.77 -18.81
C ARG A 168 -3.58 1.75 -18.67
N ALA A 169 -4.28 0.92 -19.44
CA ALA A 169 -5.73 0.76 -19.35
C ALA A 169 -6.13 0.15 -18.00
N PHE A 170 -5.33 -0.78 -17.47
CA PHE A 170 -5.49 -1.33 -16.12
C PHE A 170 -5.39 -0.24 -15.06
N ARG A 171 -4.36 0.63 -15.11
CA ARG A 171 -4.19 1.74 -14.16
C ARG A 171 -5.35 2.74 -14.22
N ALA A 172 -5.80 3.10 -15.43
CA ALA A 172 -6.94 4.00 -15.61
C ALA A 172 -8.23 3.41 -15.02
N MET A 173 -8.51 2.13 -15.29
CA MET A 173 -9.68 1.45 -14.73
C MET A 173 -9.58 1.28 -13.20
N LEU A 174 -8.39 0.96 -12.69
CA LEU A 174 -8.17 0.87 -11.25
C LEU A 174 -8.47 2.21 -10.56
N ALA A 175 -7.97 3.33 -11.12
CA ALA A 175 -8.26 4.67 -10.61
C ALA A 175 -9.75 4.99 -10.61
N GLU A 176 -10.47 4.66 -11.68
CA GLU A 176 -11.93 4.83 -11.77
C GLU A 176 -12.68 4.02 -10.70
N THR A 177 -12.26 2.78 -10.43
CA THR A 177 -12.87 1.97 -9.35
C THR A 177 -12.58 2.49 -7.95
N ILE A 178 -11.45 3.17 -7.74
CA ILE A 178 -11.10 3.80 -6.46
C ILE A 178 -12.00 5.01 -6.21
N HIS A 179 -12.09 5.91 -7.20
CA HIS A 179 -12.94 7.09 -7.11
C HIS A 179 -13.39 7.54 -8.51
N PRO A 180 -14.70 7.58 -8.82
CA PRO A 180 -15.19 7.89 -10.16
C PRO A 180 -14.93 9.35 -10.57
N ASP A 181 -15.02 10.28 -9.61
CA ASP A 181 -14.83 11.72 -9.85
C ASP A 181 -13.70 12.31 -8.98
N PRO A 182 -12.43 11.97 -9.26
CA PRO A 182 -11.32 12.34 -8.39
C PRO A 182 -11.13 13.87 -8.31
N ILE A 183 -10.49 14.34 -7.23
CA ILE A 183 -10.17 15.76 -7.03
C ILE A 183 -9.47 16.35 -8.25
N LYS A 184 -9.96 17.48 -8.75
CA LYS A 184 -9.36 18.14 -9.92
C LYS A 184 -8.07 18.83 -9.52
N SER A 185 -7.09 18.84 -10.43
CA SER A 185 -5.83 19.54 -10.18
C SER A 185 -6.10 21.02 -9.92
N GLN A 186 -5.46 21.55 -8.88
CA GLN A 186 -5.52 22.98 -8.64
C GLN A 186 -4.58 23.64 -9.66
N SER A 187 -5.12 24.45 -10.59
CA SER A 187 -4.28 25.23 -11.49
C SER A 187 -3.32 26.09 -10.67
N ARG A 188 -2.01 25.92 -10.88
CA ARG A 188 -0.95 26.75 -10.31
C ARG A 188 -1.38 28.22 -10.45
N PRO A 189 -1.51 29.02 -9.38
CA PRO A 189 -1.87 30.42 -9.53
C PRO A 189 -0.79 31.08 -10.39
N THR A 190 -1.16 31.45 -11.62
CA THR A 190 -0.36 32.35 -12.43
C THR A 190 -0.24 33.65 -11.66
N SER A 191 0.98 34.10 -11.43
CA SER A 191 1.31 35.33 -10.73
C SER A 191 0.39 36.47 -11.19
N PRO A 192 -0.21 37.25 -10.27
CA PRO A 192 -1.23 38.22 -10.66
C PRO A 192 -0.58 39.34 -11.48
N ARG A 193 -0.87 39.37 -12.78
CA ARG A 193 -0.72 40.60 -13.58
C ARG A 193 -1.73 41.61 -13.06
N LEU A 194 -1.23 42.68 -12.45
CA LEU A 194 -1.97 43.91 -12.18
C LEU A 194 -2.73 44.36 -13.44
N GLN A 195 -4.05 44.21 -13.44
CA GLN A 195 -4.92 44.97 -14.32
C GLN A 195 -6.06 45.63 -13.55
N THR A 196 -6.09 46.92 -13.77
CA THR A 196 -6.93 47.98 -13.23
C THR A 196 -8.43 47.77 -13.41
N THR A 197 -9.15 48.17 -12.37
CA THR A 197 -10.60 48.27 -12.18
C THR A 197 -11.38 48.99 -13.30
N ARG A 198 -12.61 48.51 -13.59
CA ARG A 198 -13.87 49.29 -13.49
C ARG A 198 -15.13 48.37 -13.57
N PRO A 199 -16.21 48.65 -12.81
CA PRO A 199 -17.43 47.83 -12.74
C PRO A 199 -18.55 48.32 -13.67
N PRO A 200 -19.62 47.52 -13.93
CA PRO A 200 -20.93 47.89 -13.34
C PRO A 200 -21.93 46.73 -13.04
N LEU A 201 -22.71 46.95 -11.95
CA LEU A 201 -24.19 46.87 -11.78
C LEU A 201 -25.01 45.55 -11.94
N GLY A 202 -25.55 45.05 -10.81
CA GLY A 202 -27.01 44.90 -10.58
C GLY A 202 -27.77 43.57 -10.83
N SER A 203 -27.90 42.72 -9.79
CA SER A 203 -29.09 41.97 -9.22
C SER A 203 -30.15 41.24 -10.09
N PRO A 204 -31.07 40.37 -9.56
CA PRO A 204 -31.09 39.53 -8.33
C PRO A 204 -31.66 38.06 -8.49
N LYS A 205 -31.41 37.24 -7.44
CA LYS A 205 -32.21 36.17 -6.74
C LYS A 205 -33.24 35.26 -7.47
N ASN A 206 -33.21 33.96 -7.09
CA ASN A 206 -34.35 33.09 -6.67
C ASN A 206 -33.78 31.70 -6.23
N THR A 207 -33.74 31.28 -4.96
CA THR A 207 -34.75 30.62 -4.08
C THR A 207 -35.58 29.48 -4.69
N GLY A 208 -35.39 28.26 -4.17
CA GLY A 208 -36.31 27.13 -4.34
C GLY A 208 -35.77 25.81 -3.75
N THR A 209 -36.02 25.56 -2.47
CA THR A 209 -36.03 24.21 -1.84
C THR A 209 -37.31 23.45 -2.22
N PRO A 210 -37.31 22.10 -2.15
CA PRO A 210 -38.05 21.48 -1.04
C PRO A 210 -37.43 20.19 -0.45
N LEU A 211 -37.78 19.94 0.82
CA LEU A 211 -37.56 18.73 1.63
C LEU A 211 -38.43 17.53 1.20
N GLY A 212 -38.01 16.31 1.51
CA GLY A 212 -38.92 15.15 1.71
C GLY A 212 -38.26 13.76 1.73
N SER A 213 -38.03 13.22 2.94
CA SER A 213 -37.53 11.87 3.32
C SER A 213 -38.55 10.71 3.09
N PRO A 214 -38.37 9.42 3.51
CA PRO A 214 -37.28 8.76 4.26
C PRO A 214 -36.87 7.30 3.88
N ARG A 215 -35.67 6.94 4.36
CA ARG A 215 -35.12 5.67 4.87
C ARG A 215 -35.99 4.39 4.90
N LEU A 216 -35.40 3.28 4.43
CA LEU A 216 -35.68 1.91 4.88
C LEU A 216 -34.38 1.22 5.33
N ARG A 217 -34.45 0.54 6.49
CA ARG A 217 -33.38 -0.23 7.15
C ARG A 217 -33.27 -1.63 6.54
N PRO A 218 -32.10 -2.28 6.52
CA PRO A 218 -32.00 -3.73 6.41
C PRO A 218 -31.91 -4.39 7.79
N SER A 219 -32.75 -5.40 8.01
CA SER A 219 -32.70 -6.29 9.17
C SER A 219 -31.76 -7.47 8.93
N SER A 220 -31.00 -7.76 9.97
CA SER A 220 -30.18 -8.93 10.30
C SER A 220 -30.61 -10.30 9.75
N LEU A 221 -29.63 -11.12 9.36
CA LEU A 221 -29.68 -12.56 9.62
C LEU A 221 -28.27 -13.15 9.81
N ILE A 222 -28.13 -13.89 10.92
CA ILE A 222 -26.91 -14.47 11.50
C ILE A 222 -26.85 -15.98 11.21
N MET A 223 -25.61 -16.47 11.04
CA MET A 223 -25.07 -17.84 11.16
C MET A 223 -25.46 -18.95 10.17
N ALA A 224 -24.42 -19.56 9.56
CA ALA A 224 -23.90 -20.87 9.97
C ALA A 224 -22.63 -21.21 9.15
N GLY A 225 -21.67 -21.88 9.80
CA GLY A 225 -20.32 -22.11 9.27
C GLY A 225 -20.02 -23.50 8.68
N ARG A 226 -18.72 -23.64 8.41
CA ARG A 226 -17.88 -24.80 8.03
C ARG A 226 -17.61 -25.05 6.54
N THR A 227 -16.31 -24.88 6.26
CA THR A 227 -15.42 -25.54 5.27
C THR A 227 -16.02 -25.92 3.92
N ALA A 228 -15.79 -25.08 2.93
CA ALA A 228 -16.12 -25.35 1.53
C ALA A 228 -14.90 -25.01 0.64
N SER A 229 -14.54 -25.95 -0.24
CA SER A 229 -13.47 -25.81 -1.23
C SER A 229 -13.70 -24.59 -2.13
N MET A 230 -12.63 -23.93 -2.59
CA MET A 230 -12.68 -22.66 -3.35
C MET A 230 -13.67 -22.68 -4.53
N ALA A 231 -13.85 -23.82 -5.19
CA ALA A 231 -14.81 -24.00 -6.28
C ALA A 231 -16.30 -23.90 -5.85
N SER A 232 -16.62 -24.22 -4.59
CA SER A 232 -18.01 -24.25 -4.08
C SER A 232 -18.50 -22.91 -3.51
N VAL A 233 -17.58 -22.03 -3.11
CA VAL A 233 -17.92 -20.68 -2.61
C VAL A 233 -18.21 -19.73 -3.77
N VAL A 234 -17.53 -19.91 -4.92
CA VAL A 234 -17.83 -19.19 -6.17
C VAL A 234 -19.26 -19.50 -6.63
N GLN A 235 -19.71 -20.76 -6.48
CA GLN A 235 -21.02 -21.23 -6.92
C GLN A 235 -22.21 -20.49 -6.26
N LYS A 236 -22.07 -20.00 -5.03
CA LYS A 236 -23.14 -19.28 -4.31
C LYS A 236 -23.30 -17.81 -4.75
N ALA A 237 -22.37 -17.29 -5.57
CA ALA A 237 -22.41 -15.95 -6.14
C ALA A 237 -23.06 -15.90 -7.56
N HIS A 238 -23.40 -17.05 -8.15
CA HIS A 238 -23.85 -17.17 -9.55
C HIS A 238 -25.28 -16.66 -9.86
N ALA A 239 -25.97 -15.97 -8.94
CA ALA A 239 -27.34 -15.52 -9.20
C ALA A 239 -27.47 -14.18 -9.95
N ASN A 240 -26.39 -13.40 -10.14
CA ASN A 240 -26.46 -12.09 -10.81
C ASN A 240 -25.50 -11.98 -11.99
N ALA A 241 -25.95 -12.30 -13.20
CA ALA A 241 -25.19 -12.15 -14.45
C ALA A 241 -24.97 -10.67 -14.90
N GLN A 242 -24.67 -9.78 -13.97
CA GLN A 242 -24.15 -8.41 -14.13
C GLN A 242 -22.72 -8.29 -13.52
N LEU A 243 -22.01 -9.43 -13.45
CA LEU A 243 -21.13 -9.87 -12.34
C LEU A 243 -19.78 -9.14 -12.13
N HIS A 244 -19.37 -8.17 -12.96
CA HIS A 244 -18.01 -7.60 -12.89
C HIS A 244 -17.90 -6.06 -12.94
N GLN A 245 -19.01 -5.33 -13.03
CA GLN A 245 -18.96 -3.86 -13.01
C GLN A 245 -18.81 -3.34 -11.57
N ASN A 246 -17.93 -2.35 -11.37
CA ASN A 246 -17.69 -1.63 -10.10
C ASN A 246 -17.08 -2.44 -8.93
N VAL A 247 -16.18 -3.38 -9.21
CA VAL A 247 -15.45 -4.08 -8.14
C VAL A 247 -14.35 -3.19 -7.56
N GLN A 248 -14.52 -2.77 -6.30
CA GLN A 248 -13.47 -2.12 -5.53
C GLN A 248 -12.56 -3.18 -4.91
N CYS A 249 -11.35 -3.41 -5.42
CA CYS A 249 -10.42 -4.40 -4.86
C CYS A 249 -9.37 -3.78 -3.92
N VAL A 250 -9.12 -2.48 -4.06
CA VAL A 250 -8.08 -1.74 -3.34
C VAL A 250 -8.25 -1.79 -1.82
N PRO A 251 -9.45 -1.69 -1.23
CA PRO A 251 -9.61 -1.74 0.22
C PRO A 251 -9.17 -3.09 0.82
N GLU A 252 -9.55 -4.20 0.19
CA GLU A 252 -9.12 -5.55 0.57
C GLU A 252 -7.61 -5.74 0.34
N LEU A 253 -7.05 -5.17 -0.73
CA LEU A 253 -5.62 -5.22 -1.01
C LEU A 253 -4.81 -4.47 0.06
N ILE A 254 -5.23 -3.27 0.47
CA ILE A 254 -4.58 -2.51 1.54
C ILE A 254 -4.76 -3.22 2.89
N SER A 255 -5.93 -3.84 3.12
CA SER A 255 -6.16 -4.65 4.32
C SER A 255 -5.16 -5.81 4.37
N LEU A 256 -4.98 -6.57 3.28
CA LEU A 256 -3.96 -7.62 3.20
C LEU A 256 -2.55 -7.06 3.40
N ALA A 257 -2.22 -5.94 2.74
CA ALA A 257 -0.93 -5.28 2.87
C ALA A 257 -0.60 -4.98 4.34
N SER A 258 -1.57 -4.54 5.14
CA SER A 258 -1.38 -4.26 6.56
C SER A 258 -0.94 -5.50 7.37
N TYR A 259 -1.48 -6.69 7.06
CA TYR A 259 -1.09 -7.93 7.74
C TYR A 259 0.26 -8.44 7.25
N VAL A 260 0.48 -8.48 5.95
CA VAL A 260 1.75 -8.91 5.34
C VAL A 260 2.89 -8.07 5.90
N LEU A 261 2.75 -6.74 5.88
CA LEU A 261 3.80 -5.83 6.32
C LEU A 261 3.96 -5.79 7.84
N ALA A 262 2.90 -6.00 8.63
CA ALA A 262 3.07 -6.14 10.08
C ALA A 262 3.83 -7.42 10.48
N HIS A 263 3.80 -8.47 9.65
CA HIS A 263 4.37 -9.79 9.99
C HIS A 263 5.62 -10.19 9.18
N ALA A 264 6.09 -9.36 8.24
CA ALA A 264 7.21 -9.67 7.36
C ALA A 264 8.48 -10.19 8.07
N GLY A 265 8.85 -9.58 9.21
CA GLY A 265 10.03 -9.95 10.01
C GLY A 265 9.77 -10.95 11.15
N SER A 266 8.58 -11.57 11.20
CA SER A 266 8.18 -12.40 12.34
C SER A 266 8.49 -13.88 12.19
N THR A 267 8.73 -14.44 11.01
CA THR A 267 8.84 -15.90 10.86
C THR A 267 10.28 -16.42 11.03
N SER A 268 10.39 -17.56 11.70
CA SER A 268 11.65 -18.26 12.03
C SER A 268 12.13 -19.20 10.90
N ALA A 269 11.39 -19.29 9.80
CA ALA A 269 11.74 -20.13 8.66
C ALA A 269 12.63 -19.34 7.71
N GLY A 270 13.86 -19.81 7.50
CA GLY A 270 14.85 -19.22 6.58
C GLY A 270 14.50 -19.29 5.09
N ALA A 271 13.22 -19.14 4.73
CA ALA A 271 12.75 -19.14 3.36
C ALA A 271 12.75 -17.73 2.74
N GLY A 272 12.47 -16.65 3.50
CA GLY A 272 12.41 -15.29 2.92
C GLY A 272 11.18 -15.06 2.03
N ARG A 273 10.18 -15.94 2.11
CA ARG A 273 8.92 -15.85 1.35
C ARG A 273 8.08 -14.66 1.80
N GLU A 274 7.94 -14.47 3.11
CA GLU A 274 7.14 -13.44 3.74
C GLU A 274 7.74 -12.05 3.48
N GLU A 275 9.06 -11.96 3.51
CA GLU A 275 9.83 -10.78 3.12
C GLU A 275 9.65 -10.47 1.63
N ALA A 276 9.64 -11.49 0.76
CA ALA A 276 9.36 -11.30 -0.66
C ALA A 276 7.92 -10.81 -0.92
N TYR A 277 6.93 -11.30 -0.16
CA TYR A 277 5.56 -10.78 -0.20
C TYR A 277 5.49 -9.33 0.30
N ALA A 278 6.23 -8.98 1.35
CA ALA A 278 6.33 -7.61 1.83
C ALA A 278 6.94 -6.66 0.78
N GLY A 279 8.01 -7.11 0.10
CA GLY A 279 8.60 -6.42 -1.04
C GLY A 279 7.57 -6.19 -2.16
N LEU A 280 6.92 -7.26 -2.63
CA LEU A 280 5.90 -7.17 -3.69
C LEU A 280 4.75 -6.24 -3.31
N VAL A 281 4.26 -6.30 -2.06
CA VAL A 281 3.22 -5.39 -1.58
C VAL A 281 3.69 -3.94 -1.66
N LEU A 282 4.91 -3.63 -1.19
CA LEU A 282 5.42 -2.27 -1.25
C LEU A 282 5.69 -1.80 -2.69
N ASP A 283 6.09 -2.69 -3.59
CA ASP A 283 6.22 -2.38 -5.02
C ASP A 283 4.85 -2.08 -5.65
N ILE A 284 3.79 -2.83 -5.28
CA ILE A 284 2.41 -2.50 -5.67
C ILE A 284 2.00 -1.12 -5.16
N LEU A 285 2.30 -0.81 -3.89
CA LEU A 285 1.95 0.49 -3.31
C LEU A 285 2.74 1.62 -3.97
N ASP A 286 4.02 1.40 -4.31
CA ASP A 286 4.86 2.38 -5.00
C ASP A 286 4.33 2.69 -6.41
N GLN A 287 3.92 1.67 -7.16
CA GLN A 287 3.25 1.83 -8.46
C GLN A 287 1.92 2.59 -8.33
N CYS A 288 1.14 2.31 -7.28
CA CYS A 288 -0.12 3.03 -7.02
C CYS A 288 0.12 4.52 -6.77
N VAL A 289 1.12 4.88 -5.96
CA VAL A 289 1.39 6.29 -5.64
C VAL A 289 2.17 7.04 -6.71
N ALA A 290 2.87 6.31 -7.60
CA ALA A 290 3.56 6.89 -8.74
C ALA A 290 2.65 7.19 -9.93
N ASP A 291 1.51 6.51 -10.06
CA ASP A 291 0.51 6.83 -11.08
C ASP A 291 -0.39 7.98 -10.63
N GLU A 292 -0.36 9.07 -11.39
CA GLU A 292 -1.07 10.33 -11.09
C GLU A 292 -2.59 10.16 -11.02
N GLY A 293 -3.16 9.22 -11.77
CA GLY A 293 -4.60 8.92 -11.73
C GLY A 293 -4.98 8.20 -10.44
N ILE A 294 -4.21 7.17 -10.10
CA ILE A 294 -4.45 6.33 -8.92
C ILE A 294 -4.25 7.13 -7.63
N ILE A 295 -3.12 7.83 -7.46
CA ILE A 295 -2.85 8.59 -6.23
C ILE A 295 -3.91 9.68 -6.00
N ARG A 296 -4.35 10.34 -7.06
CA ARG A 296 -5.40 11.36 -7.00
C ARG A 296 -6.74 10.78 -6.59
N ALA A 297 -7.10 9.62 -7.13
CA ALA A 297 -8.28 8.88 -6.69
C ALA A 297 -8.18 8.48 -5.21
N MET A 298 -7.01 8.01 -4.75
CA MET A 298 -6.77 7.65 -3.34
C MET A 298 -6.79 8.84 -2.37
N CYS A 299 -6.39 10.03 -2.83
CA CYS A 299 -6.42 11.26 -2.05
C CYS A 299 -7.81 11.92 -2.01
N SER A 300 -8.72 11.49 -2.88
CA SER A 300 -10.07 12.04 -2.93
C SER A 300 -10.88 11.64 -1.69
N PRO A 301 -11.81 12.49 -1.23
CA PRO A 301 -12.73 12.13 -0.16
C PRO A 301 -13.45 10.80 -0.46
N PRO A 302 -13.79 9.97 0.53
CA PRO A 302 -14.49 8.72 0.27
C PRO A 302 -15.81 8.97 -0.47
N ALA A 303 -16.03 8.26 -1.57
CA ALA A 303 -17.31 8.26 -2.27
C ALA A 303 -18.41 7.66 -1.37
N ASP A 304 -19.69 7.96 -1.66
CA ASP A 304 -20.84 7.45 -0.90
C ASP A 304 -20.81 5.91 -0.79
N GLY A 305 -20.37 5.40 0.36
CA GLY A 305 -20.16 3.99 0.62
C GLY A 305 -19.16 3.76 1.76
N ASP A 306 -19.34 2.69 2.52
CA ASP A 306 -18.42 2.34 3.61
C ASP A 306 -17.23 1.56 3.03
N THR A 307 -16.25 2.28 2.48
CA THR A 307 -14.98 1.69 2.03
C THR A 307 -14.14 1.34 3.26
N ALA A 308 -14.49 0.25 3.94
CA ALA A 308 -13.85 -0.15 5.18
C ALA A 308 -12.52 -0.90 4.89
N VAL A 309 -11.39 -0.22 5.12
CA VAL A 309 -10.08 -0.88 5.19
C VAL A 309 -9.88 -1.43 6.60
N TRP A 310 -9.64 -2.74 6.70
CA TRP A 310 -9.33 -3.40 7.96
C TRP A 310 -7.82 -3.44 8.17
N LEU A 311 -7.30 -2.55 9.02
CA LEU A 311 -5.88 -2.52 9.36
C LEU A 311 -5.54 -3.58 10.41
N CYS A 312 -4.41 -4.27 10.22
CA CYS A 312 -3.87 -5.21 11.18
C CYS A 312 -3.65 -4.55 12.55
N ARG A 313 -4.22 -5.16 13.61
CA ARG A 313 -4.02 -4.74 15.01
C ARG A 313 -3.45 -5.85 15.89
N GLN A 314 -2.75 -6.81 15.27
CA GLN A 314 -2.21 -7.99 15.94
C GLN A 314 -0.88 -7.74 16.65
N ARG A 315 -0.23 -6.59 16.44
CA ARG A 315 1.08 -6.25 17.02
C ARG A 315 1.08 -4.87 17.67
N LEU A 316 1.74 -4.76 18.82
CA LEU A 316 1.99 -3.48 19.49
C LEU A 316 3.27 -2.81 18.97
N PRO A 317 3.34 -1.46 18.96
CA PRO A 317 2.30 -0.51 19.36
C PRO A 317 1.20 -0.35 18.29
N LEU A 318 -0.05 -0.15 18.73
CA LEU A 318 -1.21 0.00 17.83
C LEU A 318 -1.31 1.43 17.27
N LEU A 319 -1.76 1.53 16.02
CA LEU A 319 -2.18 2.81 15.42
C LEU A 319 -3.50 3.33 16.03
N PRO A 320 -3.73 4.64 16.07
CA PRO A 320 -5.00 5.23 16.49
C PRO A 320 -6.19 4.67 15.72
N LEU A 321 -7.35 4.58 16.37
CA LEU A 321 -8.60 4.23 15.70
C LEU A 321 -9.10 5.43 14.89
N ARG A 322 -9.63 5.17 13.70
CA ARG A 322 -10.26 6.21 12.88
C ARG A 322 -11.63 6.56 13.44
N THR A 323 -11.89 7.87 13.55
CA THR A 323 -13.14 8.42 14.08
C THR A 323 -14.12 8.84 12.98
N GLY A 324 -13.70 8.83 11.71
CA GLY A 324 -14.51 9.26 10.57
C GLY A 324 -14.00 8.75 9.21
N PRO A 325 -14.71 9.07 8.12
CA PRO A 325 -14.34 8.70 6.77
C PRO A 325 -13.04 9.42 6.39
N THR A 326 -12.04 8.67 5.93
CA THR A 326 -10.76 9.24 5.50
C THR A 326 -10.37 8.72 4.12
N PRO A 327 -9.67 9.54 3.31
CA PRO A 327 -9.14 9.11 2.02
C PRO A 327 -8.33 7.82 2.12
N LEU A 328 -8.36 6.99 1.07
CA LEU A 328 -7.65 5.70 1.04
C LEU A 328 -6.13 5.86 1.19
N ILE A 329 -5.58 7.00 0.77
CA ILE A 329 -4.15 7.31 0.95
C ILE A 329 -3.71 7.30 2.42
N CYS A 330 -4.60 7.61 3.37
CA CYS A 330 -4.32 7.47 4.80
C CYS A 330 -3.99 6.01 5.16
N SER A 331 -4.68 5.05 4.53
CA SER A 331 -4.46 3.63 4.79
C SER A 331 -3.15 3.14 4.19
N ILE A 332 -2.72 3.71 3.06
CA ILE A 332 -1.40 3.47 2.48
C ILE A 332 -0.32 3.93 3.47
N MET A 333 -0.45 5.13 4.02
CA MET A 333 0.49 5.65 5.04
C MET A 333 0.48 4.81 6.32
N ASP A 334 -0.70 4.36 6.79
CA ASP A 334 -0.81 3.46 7.95
C ASP A 334 -0.02 2.16 7.75
N VAL A 335 -0.17 1.57 6.57
CA VAL A 335 0.53 0.33 6.20
C VAL A 335 2.04 0.53 6.12
N CYS A 336 2.51 1.68 5.62
CA CYS A 336 3.93 2.05 5.68
C CYS A 336 4.42 2.18 7.13
N ILE A 337 3.64 2.81 8.03
CA ILE A 337 4.00 2.91 9.44
C ILE A 337 4.10 1.53 10.10
N LEU A 338 3.16 0.63 9.82
CA LEU A 338 3.20 -0.75 10.33
C LEU A 338 4.49 -1.45 9.91
N TYR A 339 4.90 -1.29 8.65
CA TYR A 339 6.16 -1.86 8.16
C TYR A 339 7.37 -1.30 8.92
N LEU A 340 7.50 0.03 9.00
CA LEU A 340 8.62 0.71 9.65
C LEU A 340 8.77 0.36 11.14
N ARG A 341 7.65 0.10 11.84
CA ARG A 341 7.63 -0.21 13.27
C ARG A 341 7.93 -1.66 13.59
N HIS A 342 7.39 -2.59 12.80
CA HIS A 342 7.29 -3.99 13.20
C HIS A 342 8.39 -4.90 12.64
N ASN A 343 9.23 -4.38 11.74
CA ASN A 343 10.26 -5.15 11.05
C ASN A 343 11.69 -4.68 11.35
N LEU A 344 11.89 -3.90 12.42
CA LEU A 344 13.23 -3.51 12.88
C LEU A 344 13.94 -4.74 13.46
N SER A 345 14.95 -5.21 12.76
CA SER A 345 15.63 -6.49 13.02
C SER A 345 17.14 -6.38 12.74
N LYS A 346 17.95 -7.37 13.16
CA LYS A 346 19.38 -7.41 12.82
C LYS A 346 19.64 -7.73 11.34
N LYS A 347 18.67 -8.35 10.66
CA LYS A 347 18.66 -8.52 9.21
C LYS A 347 17.62 -7.54 8.66
N LEU A 348 18.09 -6.44 8.08
CA LEU A 348 17.22 -5.44 7.47
C LEU A 348 17.29 -5.58 5.96
N ASP A 349 16.14 -5.80 5.32
CA ASP A 349 16.02 -5.58 3.90
C ASP A 349 15.92 -4.08 3.60
N SER A 350 17.09 -3.49 3.47
CA SER A 350 17.29 -2.09 3.09
C SER A 350 16.57 -1.71 1.79
N SER A 351 16.39 -2.63 0.84
CA SER A 351 15.66 -2.35 -0.41
C SER A 351 14.19 -2.09 -0.13
N THR A 352 13.56 -2.96 0.65
CA THR A 352 12.13 -2.85 0.99
C THR A 352 11.86 -1.63 1.89
N TYR A 353 12.76 -1.28 2.80
CA TYR A 353 12.68 0.00 3.55
C TYR A 353 12.78 1.23 2.65
N VAL A 354 13.68 1.22 1.66
CA VAL A 354 13.80 2.29 0.67
C VAL A 354 12.51 2.44 -0.14
N THR A 355 11.90 1.34 -0.61
CA THR A 355 10.59 1.39 -1.29
C THR A 355 9.51 1.97 -0.38
N CYS A 356 9.43 1.54 0.89
CA CYS A 356 8.47 2.09 1.86
C CYS A 356 8.63 3.60 2.08
N LEU A 357 9.87 4.09 2.20
CA LEU A 357 10.16 5.52 2.33
C LEU A 357 9.83 6.29 1.05
N ASN A 358 10.05 5.70 -0.13
CA ASN A 358 9.66 6.29 -1.40
C ASN A 358 8.13 6.43 -1.53
N VAL A 359 7.36 5.44 -1.08
CA VAL A 359 5.89 5.52 -1.04
C VAL A 359 5.44 6.73 -0.20
N ILE A 360 6.02 6.89 0.99
CA ILE A 360 5.74 8.03 1.88
C ILE A 360 6.13 9.35 1.19
N ARG A 361 7.33 9.43 0.62
CA ARG A 361 7.87 10.65 0.00
C ARG A 361 7.05 11.08 -1.22
N ARG A 362 6.63 10.13 -2.07
CA ARG A 362 5.72 10.37 -3.21
C ARG A 362 4.38 10.88 -2.75
N THR A 363 3.84 10.29 -1.70
CA THR A 363 2.58 10.74 -1.11
C THR A 363 2.68 12.18 -0.63
N VAL A 364 3.67 12.50 0.21
CA VAL A 364 3.88 13.89 0.72
C VAL A 364 4.14 14.87 -0.42
N PHE A 365 4.94 14.47 -1.42
CA PHE A 365 5.21 15.29 -2.60
C PHE A 365 3.94 15.60 -3.40
N PHE A 366 3.10 14.60 -3.66
CA PHE A 366 1.82 14.79 -4.35
C PHE A 366 0.89 15.73 -3.56
N LEU A 367 0.74 15.47 -2.26
CA LEU A 367 -0.14 16.29 -1.40
C LEU A 367 0.30 17.77 -1.38
N GLN A 368 1.60 18.05 -1.34
CA GLN A 368 2.07 19.43 -1.37
C GLN A 368 1.88 20.09 -2.74
N VAL A 369 2.15 19.37 -3.85
CA VAL A 369 1.96 19.89 -5.21
C VAL A 369 0.48 20.24 -5.44
N GLU A 370 -0.42 19.34 -5.08
CA GLU A 370 -1.87 19.50 -5.30
C GLU A 370 -2.56 20.28 -4.17
N ARG A 371 -1.79 20.72 -3.15
CA ARG A 371 -2.29 21.44 -1.97
C ARG A 371 -3.45 20.71 -1.28
N VAL A 372 -3.35 19.39 -1.23
CA VAL A 372 -4.33 18.51 -0.59
C VAL A 372 -3.95 18.36 0.88
N ARG A 373 -4.81 18.88 1.75
CA ARG A 373 -4.64 18.79 3.20
C ARG A 373 -5.49 17.69 3.77
N ILE A 374 -4.85 16.70 4.38
CA ILE A 374 -5.52 15.50 4.90
C ILE A 374 -5.45 15.48 6.41
N ASP A 375 -6.62 15.31 7.05
CA ASP A 375 -6.72 15.03 8.48
C ASP A 375 -6.23 13.61 8.76
N TYR A 376 -5.02 13.54 9.30
CA TYR A 376 -4.28 12.29 9.52
C TYR A 376 -3.40 12.45 10.75
N HIS A 377 -3.06 11.33 11.38
CA HIS A 377 -2.23 11.29 12.58
C HIS A 377 -0.74 11.37 12.22
N TRP A 378 -0.34 12.46 11.55
CA TRP A 378 1.00 12.73 11.03
C TRP A 378 2.13 12.50 12.03
N ASN A 379 1.89 12.77 13.31
CA ASN A 379 2.87 12.56 14.37
C ASN A 379 3.37 11.10 14.45
N GLU A 380 2.48 10.11 14.24
CA GLU A 380 2.89 8.69 14.27
C GLU A 380 3.80 8.33 13.09
N LEU A 381 3.64 9.00 11.94
CA LEU A 381 4.49 8.84 10.77
C LEU A 381 5.90 9.38 11.06
N TRP A 382 5.99 10.61 11.57
CA TRP A 382 7.28 11.24 11.92
C TRP A 382 8.03 10.41 12.95
N ARG A 383 7.34 9.97 14.00
CA ARG A 383 7.92 9.09 15.03
C ARG A 383 8.41 7.77 14.45
N ALA A 384 7.69 7.16 13.51
CA ALA A 384 8.10 5.92 12.88
C ALA A 384 9.39 6.11 12.06
N ILE A 385 9.45 7.17 11.23
CA ILE A 385 10.63 7.49 10.39
C ILE A 385 11.86 7.78 11.27
N ILE A 386 11.70 8.62 12.31
CA ILE A 386 12.78 8.95 13.24
C ILE A 386 13.23 7.70 14.01
N ALA A 387 12.30 6.85 14.49
CA ALA A 387 12.64 5.62 15.19
C ALA A 387 13.44 4.65 14.31
N THR A 388 13.11 4.57 13.01
CA THR A 388 13.90 3.81 12.04
C THR A 388 15.32 4.37 11.94
N LEU A 389 15.50 5.69 11.83
CA LEU A 389 16.83 6.31 11.79
C LEU A 389 17.64 6.02 13.06
N VAL A 390 17.03 6.20 14.23
CA VAL A 390 17.65 5.90 15.53
C VAL A 390 18.11 4.45 15.59
N PHE A 391 17.26 3.50 15.17
CA PHE A 391 17.60 2.08 15.18
C PHE A 391 18.80 1.79 14.27
N VAL A 392 18.77 2.32 13.04
CA VAL A 392 19.81 2.09 12.03
C VAL A 392 21.16 2.61 12.51
N LEU A 393 21.20 3.82 13.06
CA LEU A 393 22.44 4.41 13.58
C LEU A 393 22.95 3.67 14.82
N ALA A 394 22.06 3.24 15.72
CA ALA A 394 22.44 2.53 16.93
C ALA A 394 22.90 1.08 16.70
N LYS A 395 22.56 0.46 15.55
CA LYS A 395 22.82 -0.97 15.27
C LYS A 395 23.59 -1.24 13.99
N GLN A 396 24.12 -0.22 13.32
CA GLN A 396 24.83 -0.35 12.05
C GLN A 396 25.91 -1.44 11.99
N ASP A 397 26.67 -1.65 13.08
CA ASP A 397 27.77 -2.62 13.12
C ASP A 397 27.28 -4.08 13.11
N VAL A 398 25.99 -4.29 13.42
CA VAL A 398 25.36 -5.60 13.57
C VAL A 398 24.27 -5.83 12.51
N VAL A 399 23.83 -4.76 11.84
CA VAL A 399 22.81 -4.86 10.79
C VAL A 399 23.46 -5.37 9.51
N ALA A 400 23.06 -6.57 9.10
CA ALA A 400 23.35 -7.02 7.75
C ALA A 400 22.45 -6.26 6.77
N SER A 401 23.04 -5.58 5.79
CA SER A 401 22.32 -4.94 4.70
C SER A 401 22.08 -5.92 3.56
N GLY A 402 20.91 -5.84 2.93
CA GLY A 402 20.61 -6.55 1.68
C GLY A 402 21.39 -6.00 0.48
N THR A 403 20.79 -6.09 -0.70
CA THR A 403 21.37 -5.60 -1.97
C THR A 403 21.61 -4.08 -1.98
N VAL A 404 20.88 -3.34 -1.16
CA VAL A 404 20.97 -1.88 -1.04
C VAL A 404 21.77 -1.49 0.20
N SER A 405 22.65 -0.49 0.11
CA SER A 405 23.44 -0.04 1.27
C SER A 405 22.56 0.64 2.32
N ILE A 406 22.93 0.50 3.60
CA ILE A 406 22.28 1.21 4.71
C ILE A 406 22.34 2.74 4.51
N GLU A 407 23.44 3.24 3.94
CA GLU A 407 23.60 4.66 3.59
C GLU A 407 22.51 5.16 2.63
N ARG A 408 22.05 4.33 1.69
CA ARG A 408 20.95 4.71 0.81
C ARG A 408 19.65 4.87 1.59
N MET A 409 19.38 3.99 2.56
CA MET A 409 18.21 4.10 3.43
C MET A 409 18.28 5.35 4.31
N ILE A 410 19.44 5.65 4.91
CA ILE A 410 19.65 6.89 5.67
C ILE A 410 19.37 8.10 4.78
N ALA A 411 19.85 8.09 3.54
CA ALA A 411 19.60 9.16 2.59
C ALA A 411 18.10 9.39 2.34
N GLU A 412 17.33 8.32 2.12
CA GLU A 412 15.88 8.41 1.89
C GLU A 412 15.13 8.89 3.15
N ILE A 413 15.56 8.50 4.35
CA ILE A 413 14.99 9.00 5.60
C ILE A 413 15.20 10.51 5.72
N VAL A 414 16.43 10.98 5.54
CA VAL A 414 16.75 12.42 5.61
C VAL A 414 15.98 13.20 4.55
N GLN A 415 15.88 12.68 3.32
CA GLN A 415 15.11 13.32 2.24
C GLN A 415 13.61 13.36 2.53
N ALA A 416 13.03 12.33 3.16
CA ALA A 416 11.64 12.34 3.56
C ALA A 416 11.36 13.38 4.66
N LEU A 417 12.25 13.52 5.64
CA LEU A 417 12.13 14.52 6.71
C LEU A 417 12.31 15.95 6.18
N ASP A 418 13.32 16.18 5.33
CA ASP A 418 13.53 17.49 4.70
C ASP A 418 12.32 17.91 3.84
N LEU A 419 11.79 17.00 3.02
CA LEU A 419 10.58 17.27 2.24
C LEU A 419 9.40 17.64 3.15
N ALA A 420 9.20 16.89 4.25
CA ALA A 420 8.11 17.13 5.17
C ALA A 420 8.20 18.53 5.83
N VAL A 421 9.38 18.91 6.33
CA VAL A 421 9.60 20.23 6.95
C VAL A 421 9.46 21.35 5.92
N ALA A 422 10.05 21.17 4.74
CA ALA A 422 10.05 22.20 3.70
C ALA A 422 8.67 22.50 3.12
N CYS A 423 7.82 21.48 3.06
CA CYS A 423 6.52 21.57 2.41
C CYS A 423 5.34 21.51 3.40
N ALA A 424 5.61 21.61 4.71
CA ALA A 424 4.64 21.45 5.80
C ALA A 424 3.32 22.23 5.54
N ASP A 425 3.41 23.51 5.17
CA ASP A 425 2.24 24.36 4.90
C ASP A 425 1.39 23.91 3.70
N GLY A 426 1.99 23.14 2.79
CA GLY A 426 1.36 22.64 1.57
C GLY A 426 0.36 21.51 1.82
N PHE A 427 0.66 20.62 2.76
CA PHE A 427 -0.11 19.37 2.97
C PHE A 427 -0.63 19.17 4.39
N LEU A 428 -0.08 19.83 5.41
CA LEU A 428 -0.57 19.68 6.77
C LEU A 428 -1.90 20.43 6.96
N PRO A 429 -2.87 19.83 7.67
CA PRO A 429 -4.22 20.37 7.76
C PRO A 429 -4.36 21.56 8.73
N SER A 430 -3.45 21.69 9.68
CA SER A 430 -3.55 22.69 10.76
C SER A 430 -2.17 23.17 11.23
N PRO A 431 -2.08 24.38 11.82
CA PRO A 431 -0.85 24.87 12.47
C PRO A 431 -0.35 23.91 13.55
N GLU A 432 -1.27 23.30 14.32
CA GLU A 432 -0.91 22.32 15.35
C GLU A 432 -0.14 21.12 14.78
N ALA A 433 -0.50 20.63 13.59
CA ALA A 433 0.24 19.57 12.92
C ALA A 433 1.66 20.02 12.51
N VAL A 434 1.82 21.30 12.14
CA VAL A 434 3.13 21.90 11.84
C VAL A 434 3.99 21.98 13.12
N HIS A 435 3.40 22.44 14.23
CA HIS A 435 4.08 22.52 15.52
C HIS A 435 4.58 21.14 15.98
N GLN A 436 3.76 20.11 15.81
CA GLN A 436 4.13 18.72 16.15
C GLN A 436 5.26 18.19 15.28
N LEU A 437 5.29 18.52 13.98
CA LEU A 437 6.40 18.15 13.10
C LEU A 437 7.71 18.79 13.58
N VAL A 438 7.73 20.11 13.79
CA VAL A 438 8.93 20.83 14.26
C VAL A 438 9.37 20.31 15.64
N TYR A 439 8.43 20.03 16.54
CA TYR A 439 8.72 19.45 17.84
C TYR A 439 9.44 18.10 17.73
N GLU A 440 8.95 17.18 16.88
CA GLU A 440 9.62 15.89 16.69
C GLU A 440 10.98 16.04 15.99
N MET A 441 11.18 17.06 15.13
CA MET A 441 12.50 17.37 14.55
C MET A 441 13.50 17.84 15.62
N VAL A 442 13.11 18.76 16.49
CA VAL A 442 13.94 19.21 17.62
C VAL A 442 14.29 18.03 18.53
N ARG A 443 13.31 17.17 18.83
CA ARG A 443 13.54 15.96 19.63
C ARG A 443 14.53 14.97 18.95
N ALA A 444 14.53 14.92 17.62
CA ALA A 444 15.46 14.11 16.83
C ALA A 444 16.86 14.73 16.68
N SER A 445 17.09 15.95 17.19
CA SER A 445 18.35 16.70 17.07
C SER A 445 19.60 15.86 17.37
N PRO A 446 19.72 15.13 18.50
CA PRO A 446 20.93 14.36 18.78
C PRO A 446 21.21 13.26 17.75
N THR A 447 20.17 12.75 17.10
CA THR A 447 20.28 11.70 16.07
C THR A 447 20.71 12.29 14.73
N LEU A 448 20.16 13.45 14.36
CA LEU A 448 20.52 14.16 13.13
C LEU A 448 21.93 14.78 13.22
N GLN A 449 22.35 15.24 14.39
CA GLN A 449 23.72 15.73 14.62
C GLN A 449 24.77 14.62 14.45
N GLN A 450 24.48 13.38 14.83
CA GLN A 450 25.39 12.23 14.59
C GLN A 450 25.65 11.98 13.10
N LEU A 451 24.74 12.37 12.22
CA LEU A 451 24.95 12.26 10.77
C LEU A 451 25.91 13.34 10.24
N LYS A 452 25.97 14.51 10.88
CA LYS A 452 26.84 15.63 10.49
C LYS A 452 28.32 15.22 10.57
N GLU A 453 28.69 14.47 11.59
CA GLU A 453 30.06 13.98 11.80
C GLU A 453 30.48 12.93 10.77
N ARG A 454 29.52 12.34 10.06
CA ARG A 454 29.73 11.26 9.08
C ARG A 454 29.73 11.75 7.63
N GLU A 455 29.61 13.06 7.43
CA GLU A 455 29.25 13.63 6.14
C GLU A 455 30.48 13.87 5.24
N GLU A 456 30.87 12.89 4.42
CA GLU A 456 31.97 13.07 3.46
C GLU A 456 31.51 13.39 2.01
N SER A 457 30.32 12.98 1.55
CA SER A 457 29.82 13.36 0.19
C SER A 457 28.36 12.93 -0.14
N GLY A 458 27.52 12.67 0.87
CA GLY A 458 26.22 12.00 0.69
C GLY A 458 25.17 12.79 -0.11
N LYS A 459 24.31 12.07 -0.86
CA LYS A 459 23.12 12.58 -1.57
C LYS A 459 22.07 13.28 -0.68
N TYR A 460 22.26 13.24 0.63
CA TYR A 460 21.38 13.84 1.64
C TYR A 460 21.98 15.07 2.32
N LYS A 461 23.19 15.50 1.92
CA LYS A 461 23.93 16.59 2.57
C LYS A 461 23.14 17.88 2.68
N GLN A 462 22.54 18.31 1.57
CA GLN A 462 21.74 19.54 1.58
C GLN A 462 20.49 19.41 2.45
N GLY A 463 19.79 18.27 2.40
CA GLY A 463 18.61 18.02 3.23
C GLY A 463 18.95 17.99 4.72
N LEU A 464 20.08 17.37 5.09
CA LEU A 464 20.56 17.36 6.46
C LEU A 464 20.92 18.76 6.95
N TYR A 465 21.61 19.55 6.12
CA TYR A 465 21.95 20.94 6.45
C TYR A 465 20.70 21.81 6.68
N ASP A 466 19.70 21.72 5.79
CA ASP A 466 18.45 22.48 5.90
C ASP A 466 17.69 22.11 7.19
N LEU A 467 17.64 20.81 7.52
CA LEU A 467 17.02 20.31 8.76
C LEU A 467 17.77 20.81 10.01
N LEU A 468 19.10 20.69 10.03
CA LEU A 468 19.91 21.13 11.16
C LEU A 468 19.83 22.63 11.38
N MET A 469 19.80 23.44 10.31
CA MET A 469 19.59 24.89 10.43
C MET A 469 18.25 25.23 11.11
N THR A 470 17.19 24.51 10.72
CA THR A 470 15.85 24.66 11.32
C THR A 470 15.88 24.27 12.80
N ILE A 471 16.50 23.14 13.12
CA ILE A 471 16.61 22.60 14.49
C ILE A 471 17.41 23.54 15.39
N GLU A 472 18.61 23.95 14.97
CA GLU A 472 19.51 24.81 15.75
C GLU A 472 18.82 26.15 16.12
N PHE A 473 18.01 26.72 15.22
CA PHE A 473 17.21 27.91 15.51
C PHE A 473 16.21 27.68 16.64
N TYR A 474 15.38 26.62 16.54
CA TYR A 474 14.36 26.35 17.55
C TYR A 474 14.95 25.87 18.88
N GLU A 475 16.05 25.14 18.88
CA GLU A 475 16.78 24.80 20.12
C GLU A 475 17.20 26.05 20.89
N GLY A 476 17.73 27.07 20.19
CA GLY A 476 18.09 28.35 20.80
C GLY A 476 16.90 29.10 21.41
N GLN A 477 15.71 29.01 20.79
CA GLN A 477 14.49 29.61 21.35
C GLN A 477 13.93 28.85 22.58
N LEU A 478 14.35 27.60 22.76
CA LEU A 478 13.89 26.72 23.82
C LEU A 478 14.78 26.74 25.07
N GLU A 479 15.84 27.56 25.09
CA GLU A 479 16.70 27.75 26.26
C GLU A 479 15.87 28.19 27.49
N GLY A 480 15.64 27.25 28.41
CA GLY A 480 14.84 27.45 29.62
C GLY A 480 13.46 26.78 29.63
N ALA A 481 13.03 26.16 28.53
CA ALA A 481 11.81 25.35 28.48
C ALA A 481 12.09 23.90 28.92
N SER A 482 11.59 23.51 30.10
CA SER A 482 11.83 22.16 30.66
C SER A 482 10.69 21.16 30.49
N SER A 483 9.48 21.63 30.17
CA SER A 483 8.30 20.79 29.98
C SER A 483 7.87 20.77 28.51
N ALA A 484 7.40 19.62 28.02
CA ALA A 484 6.87 19.46 26.66
C ALA A 484 5.78 20.49 26.32
N ASP A 485 4.90 20.82 27.28
CA ASP A 485 3.86 21.84 27.07
C ASP A 485 4.44 23.24 26.89
N ASN A 486 5.52 23.57 27.62
CA ASN A 486 6.19 24.85 27.48
C ASN A 486 6.94 24.92 26.14
N VAL A 487 7.60 23.83 25.75
CA VAL A 487 8.26 23.70 24.44
C VAL A 487 7.26 23.93 23.31
N MET A 488 6.13 23.21 23.33
CA MET A 488 5.06 23.37 22.32
C MET A 488 4.52 24.79 22.26
N ARG A 489 4.32 25.45 23.40
CA ARG A 489 3.85 26.86 23.43
C ARG A 489 4.86 27.83 22.82
N VAL A 490 6.16 27.62 23.03
CA VAL A 490 7.21 28.46 22.45
C VAL A 490 7.28 28.23 20.93
N LEU A 491 7.30 26.96 20.50
CA LEU A 491 7.30 26.60 19.07
C LEU A 491 6.09 27.18 18.35
N ALA A 492 4.89 27.03 18.91
CA ALA A 492 3.66 27.58 18.34
C ALA A 492 3.76 29.10 18.15
N ARG A 493 4.26 29.83 19.15
CA ARG A 493 4.42 31.28 19.07
C ARG A 493 5.38 31.71 17.94
N GLU A 494 6.51 31.04 17.82
CA GLU A 494 7.53 31.40 16.81
C GLU A 494 7.07 31.02 15.40
N ILE A 495 6.47 29.83 15.23
CA ILE A 495 5.97 29.35 13.94
C ILE A 495 4.78 30.19 13.45
N GLU A 496 3.85 30.55 14.34
CA GLU A 496 2.72 31.41 13.97
C GLU A 496 3.15 32.84 13.62
N ARG A 497 4.28 33.31 14.17
CA ARG A 497 4.81 34.65 13.89
C ARG A 497 5.50 34.73 12.54
N ASP A 498 6.44 33.83 12.27
CA ASP A 498 7.37 33.94 11.14
C ASP A 498 7.33 32.75 10.17
N GLY A 499 6.47 31.75 10.41
CA GLY A 499 6.49 30.47 9.71
C GLY A 499 7.63 29.56 10.20
N ILE A 500 7.88 28.46 9.46
CA ILE A 500 9.01 27.58 9.77
C ILE A 500 10.32 28.27 9.37
N HIS A 501 11.22 28.43 10.33
CA HIS A 501 12.53 29.03 10.08
C HIS A 501 13.44 28.12 9.25
N GLY A 502 14.33 28.70 8.44
CA GLY A 502 15.37 27.95 7.73
C GLY A 502 14.88 27.10 6.55
N VAL A 503 13.61 27.20 6.17
CA VAL A 503 13.09 26.48 4.99
C VAL A 503 13.75 27.02 3.73
N SER A 504 14.66 26.22 3.17
CA SER A 504 15.34 26.54 1.91
C SER A 504 14.34 26.80 0.79
N ALA A 505 14.59 27.82 -0.04
CA ALA A 505 13.78 28.13 -1.22
C ALA A 505 13.98 27.13 -2.38
N ARG A 506 14.86 26.13 -2.23
CA ARG A 506 15.11 25.14 -3.28
C ARG A 506 13.87 24.31 -3.57
N GLU A 507 13.65 24.04 -4.86
CA GLU A 507 12.68 23.05 -5.27
C GLU A 507 13.17 21.67 -4.81
N ARG A 508 12.29 20.91 -4.15
CA ARG A 508 12.58 19.52 -3.82
C ARG A 508 12.24 18.69 -5.04
N GLU A 509 13.16 17.80 -5.41
CA GLU A 509 12.96 16.92 -6.54
C GLU A 509 11.83 15.93 -6.26
N GLU A 510 11.02 15.68 -7.28
CA GLU A 510 10.08 14.57 -7.28
C GLU A 510 10.85 13.25 -7.02
N PRO A 511 10.28 12.32 -6.25
CA PRO A 511 10.86 11.00 -6.09
C PRO A 511 11.18 10.31 -7.43
N GLY A 512 12.48 10.18 -7.73
CA GLY A 512 13.00 9.60 -8.97
C GLY A 512 12.47 8.19 -9.27
N GLY A 513 12.57 7.75 -10.53
CA GLY A 513 11.84 6.62 -11.11
C GLY A 513 11.76 5.30 -10.30
N ILE A 514 10.70 4.54 -10.57
CA ILE A 514 10.42 3.26 -9.91
C ILE A 514 11.45 2.21 -10.34
N ASN A 515 11.95 1.42 -9.39
CA ASN A 515 12.80 0.26 -9.68
C ASN A 515 11.91 -0.96 -9.98
N ASN A 516 11.70 -1.29 -11.27
CA ASN A 516 10.90 -2.45 -11.70
C ASN A 516 11.65 -3.80 -11.58
N ASN A 517 12.59 -3.94 -10.63
CA ASN A 517 13.37 -5.17 -10.48
C ASN A 517 12.73 -6.20 -9.55
N GLY A 518 11.64 -5.86 -8.84
CA GLY A 518 10.97 -6.74 -7.86
C GLY A 518 10.32 -7.99 -8.48
N ASP A 519 9.83 -7.88 -9.71
CA ASP A 519 9.00 -8.87 -10.40
C ASP A 519 9.76 -10.18 -10.66
N VAL A 520 11.02 -10.03 -11.09
CA VAL A 520 11.92 -11.14 -11.37
C VAL A 520 12.29 -11.87 -10.08
N ALA A 521 12.48 -11.12 -8.99
CA ALA A 521 12.82 -11.70 -7.69
C ALA A 521 11.64 -12.47 -7.07
N PHE A 522 10.40 -12.02 -7.29
CA PHE A 522 9.21 -12.66 -6.74
C PHE A 522 8.76 -13.91 -7.52
N THR A 523 9.09 -14.01 -8.81
CA THR A 523 8.64 -15.11 -9.69
C THR A 523 8.87 -16.50 -9.09
N ARG A 524 10.01 -16.73 -8.41
CA ARG A 524 10.28 -18.01 -7.73
C ARG A 524 9.23 -18.35 -6.67
N TRP A 525 8.83 -17.38 -5.86
CA TRP A 525 7.82 -17.55 -4.82
C TRP A 525 6.44 -17.74 -5.42
N ALA A 526 6.14 -17.00 -6.49
CA ALA A 526 4.91 -17.19 -7.25
C ALA A 526 4.79 -18.62 -7.81
N CYS A 527 5.87 -19.16 -8.37
CA CYS A 527 5.90 -20.53 -8.86
C CYS A 527 5.73 -21.56 -7.73
N MET A 528 6.35 -21.33 -6.57
CA MET A 528 6.25 -22.22 -5.43
C MET A 528 4.81 -22.29 -4.88
N ASP A 529 4.18 -21.14 -4.66
CA ASP A 529 2.79 -21.08 -4.19
C ASP A 529 1.81 -21.53 -5.28
N GLY A 530 2.12 -21.24 -6.55
CA GLY A 530 1.37 -21.75 -7.71
C GLY A 530 1.37 -23.28 -7.78
N LEU A 531 2.50 -23.92 -7.50
CA LEU A 531 2.59 -25.39 -7.39
C LEU A 531 1.79 -25.93 -6.21
N ALA A 532 1.87 -25.29 -5.05
CA ALA A 532 1.14 -25.70 -3.86
C ALA A 532 -0.39 -25.59 -4.01
N LEU A 533 -0.87 -24.71 -4.90
CA LEU A 533 -2.30 -24.57 -5.21
C LEU A 533 -2.85 -25.68 -6.12
N VAL A 534 -2.01 -26.25 -6.97
CA VAL A 534 -2.40 -27.26 -7.98
C VAL A 534 -2.00 -28.69 -7.60
N SER A 535 -1.20 -28.86 -6.55
CA SER A 535 -0.84 -30.14 -5.92
C SER A 535 -1.88 -30.59 -4.90
#